data_AF-A0A2E0HHZ3-F1
#
_entry.id   AF-A0A2E0HHZ3-F1
#
_cell.length_a   1.000
_cell.length_b   1.000
_cell.length_c   1.000
_cell.angle_alpha   90.00
_cell.angle_beta   90.00
_cell.angle_gamma   90.00
#
_symmetry.space_group_name_H-M   'P 1'
#
loop_
_entity.id
_entity.type
_entity.pdbx_description
1 polymer ?
#
loop_
_entity_poly.entity_id
_entity_poly.type
_entity_poly.pdbx_seq_one_letter_code
_entity_poly.pdbx_strand_id
1 'polypeptide(L)'
;MSSRVLVLGIGNVLWADEGFGVRAVEAFHERFEGPDSMRVMDGGTQGIYLVPHIQDADLLVIFDAIDYGLPPGTLKLLQDDDVPQFMGAKKMSLHQTGFQEVLAMAELLGGGPRAMLLVGGQPQVLEDYGGSLSPSVRAQLEPALACAVDYLQSQGVMLKPRSGVIPVAEALAPASVALQPYEALRPPESEACRQGDARVLQSSRVVFDPKPVTPEQASLSVNIHRRRPD
;
A
#
# COMPACT_ATOMS: atom_id res chain seq x y z
N MET A 1 26.16 13.79 -8.69
CA MET A 1 25.65 12.41 -8.73
C MET A 1 24.15 12.48 -9.02
N SER A 2 23.61 11.56 -9.81
CA SER A 2 22.16 11.46 -10.01
C SER A 2 21.49 11.08 -8.69
N SER A 3 20.33 11.66 -8.34
CA SER A 3 19.59 11.27 -7.13
C SER A 3 19.11 9.81 -7.26
N ARG A 4 19.21 9.03 -6.18
CA ARG A 4 18.61 7.70 -6.09
C ARG A 4 17.11 7.85 -5.87
N VAL A 5 16.32 7.22 -6.73
CA VAL A 5 14.86 7.36 -6.74
C VAL A 5 14.23 6.02 -6.40
N LEU A 6 13.25 6.02 -5.50
CA LEU A 6 12.40 4.88 -5.22
C LEU A 6 10.94 5.25 -5.56
N VAL A 7 10.34 4.50 -6.47
CA VAL A 7 8.90 4.53 -6.74
C VAL A 7 8.29 3.25 -6.15
N LEU A 8 7.42 3.41 -5.16
CA LEU A 8 6.96 2.35 -4.29
C LEU A 8 5.43 2.25 -4.34
N GLY A 9 4.92 1.06 -4.65
CA GLY A 9 3.50 0.74 -4.47
C GLY A 9 3.28 0.01 -3.15
N ILE A 10 2.34 0.50 -2.35
CA ILE A 10 1.93 -0.13 -1.09
C ILE A 10 0.50 -0.59 -1.24
N GLY A 11 0.18 -1.74 -0.64
CA GLY A 11 -1.19 -2.21 -0.58
C GLY A 11 -1.30 -3.72 -0.70
N ASN A 12 -2.54 -4.18 -0.72
CA ASN A 12 -2.87 -5.58 -0.79
C ASN A 12 -3.80 -5.85 -1.96
N VAL A 13 -3.26 -6.41 -3.05
CA VAL A 13 -4.01 -6.75 -4.25
C VAL A 13 -5.13 -7.77 -4.01
N LEU A 14 -5.15 -8.43 -2.84
CA LEU A 14 -6.20 -9.38 -2.46
C LEU A 14 -7.44 -8.71 -1.86
N TRP A 15 -7.39 -7.41 -1.56
CA TRP A 15 -8.44 -6.67 -0.85
C TRP A 15 -8.94 -5.47 -1.66
N ALA A 16 -9.48 -5.74 -2.85
CA ALA A 16 -10.13 -4.74 -3.70
C ALA A 16 -9.32 -3.44 -3.87
N ASP A 17 -9.85 -2.31 -3.40
CA ASP A 17 -9.20 -1.01 -3.56
C ASP A 17 -7.94 -0.85 -2.71
N GLU A 18 -7.69 -1.70 -1.70
CA GLU A 18 -6.40 -1.75 -0.98
C GLU A 18 -5.25 -2.11 -1.94
N GLY A 19 -5.55 -2.71 -3.10
CA GLY A 19 -4.58 -3.00 -4.15
C GLY A 19 -4.14 -1.77 -4.96
N PHE A 20 -4.73 -0.59 -4.77
CA PHE A 20 -4.49 0.57 -5.64
C PHE A 20 -3.02 0.93 -5.79
N GLY A 21 -2.26 1.00 -4.68
CA GLY A 21 -0.85 1.40 -4.75
C GLY A 21 0.02 0.41 -5.51
N VAL A 22 -0.23 -0.89 -5.33
CA VAL A 22 0.44 -1.95 -6.10
C VAL A 22 0.09 -1.87 -7.58
N ARG A 23 -1.20 -1.72 -7.92
CA ARG A 23 -1.62 -1.60 -9.32
C ARG A 23 -1.10 -0.33 -10.00
N ALA A 24 -0.97 0.76 -9.25
CA ALA A 24 -0.36 2.00 -9.75
C ALA A 24 1.14 1.80 -10.02
N VAL A 25 1.90 1.18 -9.11
CA VAL A 25 3.34 0.98 -9.35
C VAL A 25 3.61 -0.02 -10.48
N GLU A 26 2.79 -1.06 -10.62
CA GLU A 26 2.81 -1.97 -11.77
C GLU A 26 2.61 -1.19 -13.08
N ALA A 27 1.55 -0.39 -13.17
CA ALA A 27 1.26 0.42 -14.34
C ALA A 27 2.35 1.46 -14.62
N PHE A 28 2.94 2.06 -13.58
CA PHE A 28 4.05 2.99 -13.71
C PHE A 28 5.27 2.31 -14.33
N HIS A 29 5.63 1.12 -13.81
CA HIS A 29 6.73 0.31 -14.33
C HIS A 29 6.53 -0.08 -15.78
N GLU A 30 5.31 -0.49 -16.16
CA GLU A 30 4.94 -0.85 -17.53
C GLU A 30 5.11 0.29 -18.53
N ARG A 31 4.93 1.54 -18.10
CA ARG A 31 4.84 2.70 -19.00
C ARG A 31 6.09 3.55 -19.02
N PHE A 32 6.88 3.52 -17.95
CA PHE A 32 8.00 4.44 -17.79
C PHE A 32 9.28 3.70 -17.43
N GLU A 33 10.37 4.16 -18.02
CA GLU A 33 11.73 3.84 -17.60
C GLU A 33 12.41 5.14 -17.13
N GLY A 34 13.25 5.02 -16.12
CA GLY A 34 14.01 6.13 -15.55
C GLY A 34 15.51 5.90 -15.67
N PRO A 35 16.33 6.75 -15.03
CA PRO A 35 17.77 6.51 -14.94
C PRO A 35 18.09 5.23 -14.16
N ASP A 36 19.30 4.69 -14.32
CA ASP A 36 19.78 3.50 -13.57
C ASP A 36 19.73 3.67 -12.04
N SER A 37 19.70 4.92 -11.56
CA SER A 37 19.53 5.25 -10.13
C SER A 37 18.09 5.19 -9.64
N MET A 38 17.12 4.89 -10.52
CA MET A 38 15.71 4.74 -10.19
C MET A 38 15.34 3.27 -10.01
N ARG A 39 14.74 2.94 -8.86
CA ARG A 39 14.14 1.65 -8.58
C ARG A 39 12.62 1.80 -8.51
N VAL A 40 11.91 0.94 -9.23
CA VAL A 40 10.46 0.78 -9.13
C VAL A 40 10.19 -0.53 -8.38
N MET A 41 9.33 -0.51 -7.37
CA MET A 41 9.18 -1.60 -6.42
C MET A 41 7.72 -1.78 -6.00
N ASP A 42 7.25 -3.03 -6.08
CA ASP A 42 6.08 -3.48 -5.32
C ASP A 42 6.49 -3.73 -3.87
N GLY A 43 6.01 -2.87 -2.97
CA GLY A 43 6.23 -2.98 -1.54
C GLY A 43 5.17 -3.82 -0.83
N GLY A 44 4.05 -4.11 -1.49
CA GLY A 44 2.90 -4.83 -0.96
C GLY A 44 2.58 -4.44 0.49
N THR A 45 2.69 -5.44 1.36
CA THR A 45 2.47 -5.33 2.81
C THR A 45 3.74 -5.55 3.64
N GLN A 46 4.93 -5.33 3.06
CA GLN A 46 6.21 -5.74 3.67
C GLN A 46 6.63 -4.98 4.94
N GLY A 47 6.05 -3.83 5.23
CA GLY A 47 6.32 -3.07 6.47
C GLY A 47 7.82 -2.83 6.68
N ILE A 48 8.36 -3.24 7.84
CA ILE A 48 9.75 -3.00 8.27
C ILE A 48 10.83 -3.42 7.25
N TYR A 49 10.56 -4.40 6.39
CA TYR A 49 11.51 -4.83 5.35
C TYR A 49 11.76 -3.74 4.29
N LEU A 50 10.92 -2.70 4.23
CA LEU A 50 11.09 -1.55 3.34
C LEU A 50 12.10 -0.52 3.88
N VAL A 51 12.50 -0.59 5.15
CA VAL A 51 13.42 0.38 5.77
C VAL A 51 14.73 0.55 4.99
N PRO A 52 15.48 -0.52 4.64
CA PRO A 52 16.74 -0.36 3.90
C PRO A 52 16.54 0.26 2.52
N HIS A 53 15.39 -0.02 1.89
CA HIS A 53 15.04 0.50 0.59
C HIS A 53 14.78 2.01 0.62
N ILE A 54 14.12 2.48 1.67
CA ILE A 54 13.82 3.90 1.90
C ILE A 54 15.07 4.66 2.31
N GLN A 55 15.94 4.08 3.15
CA GLN A 55 17.19 4.72 3.56
C GLN A 55 18.16 4.96 2.39
N ASP A 56 18.15 4.10 1.37
CA ASP A 56 18.99 4.24 0.18
C ASP A 56 18.43 5.24 -0.85
N ALA A 57 17.16 5.65 -0.72
CA ALA A 57 16.54 6.58 -1.64
C ALA A 57 16.79 8.03 -1.22
N ASP A 58 17.13 8.90 -2.18
CA ASP A 58 17.16 10.35 -1.98
C ASP A 58 15.77 10.95 -2.29
N LEU A 59 15.05 10.37 -3.26
CA LEU A 59 13.69 10.74 -3.66
C LEU A 59 12.76 9.54 -3.53
N LEU A 60 11.60 9.73 -2.89
CA LEU A 60 10.60 8.69 -2.69
C LEU A 60 9.25 9.09 -3.27
N VAL A 61 8.66 8.25 -4.10
CA VAL A 61 7.26 8.36 -4.54
C VAL A 61 6.51 7.14 -4.06
N ILE A 62 5.38 7.34 -3.39
CA ILE A 62 4.55 6.29 -2.82
C ILE A 62 3.17 6.34 -3.46
N PHE A 63 2.66 5.19 -3.90
CA PHE A 63 1.25 4.99 -4.21
C PHE A 63 0.60 4.16 -3.09
N ASP A 64 -0.54 4.60 -2.58
CA ASP A 64 -1.28 3.86 -1.53
C ASP A 64 -2.79 4.12 -1.62
N ALA A 65 -3.59 3.19 -1.11
CA ALA A 65 -5.04 3.31 -0.95
C ALA A 65 -5.36 3.88 0.43
N ILE A 66 -5.83 5.13 0.53
CA ILE A 66 -5.95 5.83 1.81
C ILE A 66 -7.37 6.35 2.01
N ASP A 67 -8.01 5.98 3.13
CA ASP A 67 -9.32 6.53 3.49
C ASP A 67 -9.20 7.93 4.11
N TYR A 68 -9.42 8.93 3.27
CA TYR A 68 -9.47 10.33 3.64
C TYR A 68 -10.85 10.76 4.17
N GLY A 69 -11.89 9.92 4.07
CA GLY A 69 -13.28 10.34 4.22
C GLY A 69 -13.74 11.26 3.09
N LEU A 70 -13.13 11.14 1.91
CA LEU A 70 -13.45 11.89 0.70
C LEU A 70 -14.34 11.07 -0.24
N PRO A 71 -14.90 11.65 -1.32
CA PRO A 71 -15.60 10.88 -2.33
C PRO A 71 -14.70 9.77 -2.95
N PRO A 72 -15.21 8.55 -3.18
CA PRO A 72 -14.44 7.47 -3.76
C PRO A 72 -13.75 7.83 -5.09
N GLY A 73 -12.51 7.38 -5.26
CA GLY A 73 -11.67 7.74 -6.41
C GLY A 73 -11.10 9.16 -6.34
N THR A 74 -11.26 9.90 -5.24
CA THR A 74 -10.52 11.16 -5.06
C THR A 74 -9.04 10.86 -4.84
N LEU A 75 -8.16 11.46 -5.64
CA LEU A 75 -6.73 11.47 -5.38
C LEU A 75 -6.37 12.60 -4.42
N LYS A 76 -5.48 12.31 -3.46
CA LYS A 76 -4.87 13.30 -2.59
C LYS A 76 -3.36 13.16 -2.63
N LEU A 77 -2.69 14.29 -2.86
CA LEU A 77 -1.24 14.38 -2.89
C LEU A 77 -0.75 14.96 -1.56
N LEU A 78 0.27 14.34 -0.97
CA LEU A 78 0.96 14.82 0.22
C LEU A 78 2.46 14.84 -0.09
N GLN A 79 3.15 15.89 0.33
CA GLN A 79 4.58 16.06 0.06
C GLN A 79 5.36 16.25 1.35
N ASP A 80 6.57 15.71 1.37
CA ASP A 80 7.56 15.91 2.44
C ASP A 80 6.96 15.69 3.84
N ASP A 81 7.03 16.71 4.70
CA ASP A 81 6.59 16.63 6.10
C ASP A 81 5.10 16.30 6.26
N ASP A 82 4.27 16.56 5.25
CA ASP A 82 2.84 16.24 5.29
C ASP A 82 2.59 14.72 5.20
N VAL A 83 3.53 13.96 4.63
CA VAL A 83 3.42 12.51 4.46
C VAL A 83 3.42 11.80 5.83
N PRO A 84 4.49 11.87 6.66
CA PRO A 84 4.52 11.20 7.96
C PRO A 84 3.48 11.76 8.94
N GLN A 85 3.18 13.07 8.88
CA GLN A 85 2.17 13.70 9.73
C GLN A 85 0.77 13.14 9.45
N PHE A 86 0.42 12.98 8.17
CA PHE A 86 -0.87 12.46 7.79
C PHE A 86 -1.04 10.99 8.17
N MET A 87 -0.01 10.16 7.93
CA MET A 87 -0.07 8.72 8.22
C MET A 87 -0.19 8.43 9.72
N GLY A 88 0.34 9.30 10.59
CA GLY A 88 0.19 9.16 12.04
C GLY A 88 -1.16 9.58 12.61
N ALA A 89 -1.95 10.37 11.89
CA ALA A 89 -3.21 10.90 12.38
C ALA A 89 -4.41 9.97 12.16
N LYS A 90 -4.34 9.05 11.18
CA LYS A 90 -5.45 8.15 10.82
C LYS A 90 -5.01 6.69 10.79
N LYS A 91 -5.42 5.92 11.80
CA LYS A 91 -5.26 4.47 11.85
C LYS A 91 -6.43 3.81 11.12
N MET A 92 -6.24 3.37 9.87
CA MET A 92 -7.31 2.73 9.07
C MET A 92 -6.97 1.31 8.58
N SER A 93 -5.69 0.97 8.35
CA SER A 93 -5.26 -0.41 8.06
C SER A 93 -4.08 -0.83 8.95
N LEU A 94 -4.00 -2.12 9.29
CA LEU A 94 -2.85 -2.74 9.98
C LEU A 94 -1.54 -2.47 9.23
N HIS A 95 -1.59 -2.36 7.91
CA HIS A 95 -0.41 -2.10 7.06
C HIS A 95 -0.05 -0.60 6.98
N GLN A 96 -1.03 0.30 7.08
CA GLN A 96 -0.80 1.76 7.09
C GLN A 96 -0.19 2.25 8.40
N THR A 97 -0.58 1.64 9.52
CA THR A 97 0.12 1.84 10.80
C THR A 97 1.59 1.45 10.67
N GLY A 98 1.89 0.42 9.87
CA GLY A 98 3.26 -0.05 9.63
C GLY A 98 4.12 0.89 8.79
N PHE A 99 3.58 1.60 7.79
CA PHE A 99 4.44 2.40 6.91
C PHE A 99 4.94 3.71 7.54
N GLN A 100 4.14 4.33 8.43
CA GLN A 100 4.65 5.45 9.23
C GLN A 100 5.80 4.97 10.15
N GLU A 101 5.65 3.80 10.77
CA GLU A 101 6.71 3.20 11.60
C GLU A 101 7.96 2.95 10.76
N VAL A 102 7.82 2.49 9.51
CA VAL A 102 8.93 2.32 8.56
C VAL A 102 9.65 3.63 8.28
N LEU A 103 8.93 4.71 7.99
CA LEU A 103 9.53 6.03 7.75
C LEU A 103 10.27 6.53 9.00
N ALA A 104 9.64 6.42 10.17
CA ALA A 104 10.25 6.81 11.43
C ALA A 104 11.49 5.96 11.76
N MET A 105 11.46 4.66 11.47
CA MET A 105 12.61 3.77 11.65
C MET A 105 13.77 4.11 10.71
N ALA A 106 13.49 4.42 9.45
CA ALA A 106 14.51 4.84 8.49
C ALA A 106 15.24 6.11 8.99
N GLU A 107 14.46 7.09 9.48
CA GLU A 107 14.97 8.34 10.06
C GLU A 107 15.79 8.08 11.33
N LEU A 108 15.26 7.29 12.28
CA LEU A 108 15.97 6.92 13.52
C LEU A 108 17.29 6.21 13.26
N LEU A 109 17.37 5.42 12.19
CA LEU A 109 18.58 4.72 11.77
C LEU A 109 19.51 5.60 10.92
N GLY A 110 19.24 6.91 10.82
CA GLY A 110 20.13 7.90 10.22
C GLY A 110 20.05 8.01 8.70
N GLY A 111 18.93 7.63 8.09
CA GLY A 111 18.71 7.73 6.65
C GLY A 111 17.29 8.17 6.30
N GLY A 112 17.00 8.21 4.99
CA GLY A 112 15.67 8.54 4.49
C GLY A 112 15.71 9.56 3.35
N PRO A 113 14.63 9.63 2.55
CA PRO A 113 14.56 10.49 1.39
C PRO A 113 14.55 11.97 1.80
N ARG A 114 15.28 12.80 1.03
CA ARG A 114 15.29 14.26 1.20
C ARG A 114 14.03 14.94 0.67
N ALA A 115 13.29 14.26 -0.20
CA ALA A 115 12.00 14.71 -0.69
C ALA A 115 11.10 13.52 -1.00
N MET A 116 9.82 13.64 -0.70
CA MET A 116 8.86 12.57 -0.91
C MET A 116 7.50 13.05 -1.40
N LEU A 117 6.85 12.22 -2.21
CA LEU A 117 5.46 12.38 -2.63
C LEU A 117 4.67 11.12 -2.27
N LEU A 118 3.52 11.31 -1.65
CA LEU A 118 2.50 10.28 -1.50
C LEU A 118 1.31 10.63 -2.40
N VAL A 119 1.00 9.72 -3.32
CA VAL A 119 -0.17 9.73 -4.19
C VAL A 119 -1.19 8.76 -3.61
N GLY A 120 -2.10 9.28 -2.78
CA GLY A 120 -3.12 8.46 -2.14
C GLY A 120 -4.45 8.45 -2.91
N GLY A 121 -4.99 7.27 -3.17
CA GLY A 121 -6.32 7.10 -3.75
C GLY A 121 -7.38 6.80 -2.68
N GLN A 122 -8.47 7.56 -2.66
CA GLN A 122 -9.61 7.27 -1.78
C GLN A 122 -10.32 5.98 -2.26
N PRO A 123 -10.35 4.91 -1.43
CA PRO A 123 -11.01 3.67 -1.79
C PRO A 123 -12.54 3.82 -1.78
N GLN A 124 -13.20 2.97 -2.56
CA GLN A 124 -14.65 2.75 -2.52
C GLN A 124 -14.99 1.47 -1.75
N VAL A 125 -14.23 0.40 -1.99
CA VAL A 125 -14.45 -0.94 -1.44
C VAL A 125 -13.14 -1.46 -0.85
N LEU A 126 -13.12 -1.60 0.47
CA LEU A 126 -11.99 -2.20 1.19
C LEU A 126 -12.28 -3.64 1.63
N GLU A 127 -13.53 -3.99 1.93
CA GLU A 127 -13.91 -5.30 2.47
C GLU A 127 -14.42 -6.25 1.37
N ASP A 128 -13.58 -6.56 0.39
CA ASP A 128 -13.89 -7.57 -0.63
C ASP A 128 -12.66 -8.45 -0.93
N TYR A 129 -12.56 -9.57 -0.22
CA TYR A 129 -11.46 -10.52 -0.41
C TYR A 129 -11.55 -11.23 -1.78
N GLY A 130 -10.45 -11.16 -2.53
CA GLY A 130 -10.41 -11.57 -3.92
C GLY A 130 -10.97 -10.51 -4.88
N GLY A 131 -11.35 -9.33 -4.37
CA GLY A 131 -11.84 -8.20 -5.14
C GLY A 131 -10.73 -7.51 -5.92
N SER A 132 -11.08 -7.00 -7.10
CA SER A 132 -10.22 -6.09 -7.87
C SER A 132 -10.62 -4.63 -7.58
N LEU A 133 -9.87 -3.69 -8.16
CA LEU A 133 -10.17 -2.26 -8.05
C LEU A 133 -11.59 -1.97 -8.54
N SER A 134 -12.31 -1.19 -7.75
CA SER A 134 -13.59 -0.62 -8.14
C SER A 134 -13.41 0.29 -9.37
N PRO A 135 -14.45 0.46 -10.21
CA PRO A 135 -14.33 1.26 -11.43
C PRO A 135 -13.87 2.71 -11.19
N SER A 136 -14.31 3.32 -10.08
CA SER A 136 -13.94 4.69 -9.70
C SER A 136 -12.46 4.82 -9.34
N VAL A 137 -11.92 3.86 -8.58
CA VAL A 137 -10.50 3.83 -8.19
C VAL A 137 -9.61 3.39 -9.36
N ARG A 138 -10.03 2.41 -10.15
CA ARG A 138 -9.34 1.99 -11.38
C ARG A 138 -9.15 3.14 -12.36
N ALA A 139 -10.15 4.02 -12.50
CA ALA A 139 -10.06 5.19 -13.37
C ALA A 139 -8.98 6.19 -12.92
N GLN A 140 -8.51 6.10 -11.68
CA GLN A 140 -7.47 6.97 -11.12
C GLN A 140 -6.04 6.46 -11.33
N LEU A 141 -5.84 5.29 -11.94
CA LEU A 141 -4.49 4.82 -12.24
C LEU A 141 -3.74 5.81 -13.14
N GLU A 142 -4.32 6.23 -14.27
CA GLU A 142 -3.66 7.21 -15.18
C GLU A 142 -3.39 8.56 -14.52
N PRO A 143 -4.38 9.20 -13.85
CA PRO A 143 -4.12 10.44 -13.13
C PRO A 143 -3.04 10.31 -12.05
N ALA A 144 -3.02 9.21 -11.30
CA ALA A 144 -2.01 8.99 -10.26
C ALA A 144 -0.60 8.88 -10.85
N LEU A 145 -0.45 8.14 -11.94
CA LEU A 145 0.81 8.05 -12.70
C LEU A 145 1.26 9.43 -13.18
N ALA A 146 0.35 10.23 -13.74
CA ALA A 146 0.66 11.59 -14.18
C ALA A 146 1.18 12.45 -13.02
N CYS A 147 0.54 12.41 -11.85
CA CYS A 147 1.01 13.14 -10.66
C CYS A 147 2.44 12.71 -10.25
N ALA A 148 2.74 11.42 -10.28
CA ALA A 148 4.08 10.91 -9.98
C ALA A 148 5.12 11.34 -11.03
N VAL A 149 4.77 11.28 -12.32
CA VAL A 149 5.62 11.75 -13.42
C VAL A 149 5.93 13.23 -13.28
N ASP A 150 4.92 14.07 -13.06
CA ASP A 150 5.07 15.52 -12.90
C ASP A 150 5.99 15.85 -11.72
N TYR A 151 5.80 15.18 -10.59
CA TYR A 151 6.67 15.34 -9.42
C TYR A 151 8.10 14.91 -9.70
N LEU A 152 8.33 13.73 -10.27
CA LEU A 152 9.66 13.24 -10.59
C LEU A 152 10.39 14.18 -11.56
N GLN A 153 9.68 14.69 -12.58
CA GLN A 153 10.23 15.67 -13.52
C GLN A 153 10.56 17.00 -12.84
N SER A 154 9.71 17.46 -11.91
CA SER A 154 9.97 18.68 -11.11
C SER A 154 11.23 18.55 -10.23
N GLN A 155 11.58 17.32 -9.84
CA GLN A 155 12.81 16.98 -9.10
C GLN A 155 14.02 16.73 -10.01
N GLY A 156 13.87 16.94 -11.33
CA GLY A 156 14.93 16.75 -12.32
C GLY A 156 15.17 15.30 -12.76
N VAL A 157 14.24 14.39 -12.47
CA VAL A 157 14.32 12.99 -12.93
C VAL A 157 13.77 12.91 -14.35
N MET A 158 14.59 12.44 -15.29
CA MET A 158 14.17 12.21 -16.67
C MET A 158 13.54 10.82 -16.80
N LEU A 159 12.26 10.79 -17.17
CA LEU A 159 11.52 9.56 -17.48
C LEU A 159 11.35 9.45 -18.99
N LYS A 160 11.44 8.22 -19.51
CA LYS A 160 11.11 7.90 -20.91
C LYS A 160 9.92 6.95 -20.94
N PRO A 161 8.98 7.13 -21.89
CA PRO A 161 7.94 6.14 -22.13
C PRO A 161 8.57 4.82 -22.58
N ARG A 162 8.18 3.71 -21.97
CA ARG A 162 8.48 2.37 -22.48
C ARG A 162 7.60 2.08 -23.69
N SER A 163 8.18 1.42 -24.69
CA SER A 163 7.44 0.92 -25.84
C SER A 163 7.46 -0.61 -25.84
N GLY A 164 6.28 -1.22 -25.91
CA GLY A 164 6.11 -2.67 -25.92
C GLY A 164 5.73 -3.27 -24.56
N VAL A 165 5.60 -4.60 -24.52
CA VAL A 165 5.23 -5.37 -23.33
C VAL A 165 6.50 -5.72 -22.56
N ILE A 166 6.51 -5.47 -21.24
CA ILE A 166 7.63 -5.85 -20.37
C ILE A 166 7.74 -7.39 -20.31
N PRO A 167 8.96 -7.97 -20.40
CA PRO A 167 9.14 -9.39 -20.21
C PRO A 167 8.62 -9.86 -18.84
N VAL A 168 8.06 -11.06 -18.77
CA VAL A 168 7.53 -11.63 -17.49
C VAL A 168 8.59 -11.66 -16.39
N ALA A 169 9.87 -11.85 -16.74
CA ALA A 169 10.98 -11.85 -15.77
C ALA A 169 11.27 -10.47 -15.15
N GLU A 170 10.79 -9.39 -15.78
CA GLU A 170 10.94 -8.00 -15.34
C GLU A 170 9.64 -7.45 -14.73
N ALA A 171 8.57 -8.25 -14.68
CA ALA A 171 7.32 -7.85 -14.03
C ALA A 171 7.51 -7.76 -12.51
N LEU A 172 6.85 -6.77 -11.88
CA LEU A 172 6.93 -6.60 -10.43
C LEU A 172 6.16 -7.68 -9.66
N ALA A 173 5.05 -8.16 -10.24
CA ALA A 173 4.19 -9.16 -9.62
C ALA A 173 4.30 -10.52 -10.32
N PRO A 174 4.12 -11.63 -9.56
CA PRO A 174 4.05 -12.95 -10.17
C PRO A 174 2.80 -13.09 -11.03
N ALA A 175 2.90 -13.90 -12.09
CA ALA A 175 1.81 -14.10 -13.06
C ALA A 175 0.47 -14.55 -12.44
N SER A 176 0.50 -15.20 -11.27
CA SER A 176 -0.70 -15.66 -10.55
C SER A 176 -1.57 -14.53 -10.00
N VAL A 177 -1.02 -13.33 -9.82
CA VAL A 177 -1.75 -12.14 -9.32
C VAL A 177 -1.70 -10.97 -10.29
N ALA A 178 -1.23 -11.20 -11.53
CA ALA A 178 -1.31 -10.22 -12.59
C ALA A 178 -2.76 -9.83 -12.85
N LEU A 179 -3.01 -8.55 -13.16
CA LEU A 179 -4.35 -7.97 -13.14
C LEU A 179 -5.35 -8.69 -14.04
N GLN A 180 -4.96 -9.00 -15.29
CA GLN A 180 -5.84 -9.63 -16.27
C GLN A 180 -6.30 -11.05 -15.85
N PRO A 181 -5.41 -12.00 -15.49
CA PRO A 181 -5.86 -13.30 -15.00
C PRO A 181 -6.57 -13.19 -13.64
N TYR A 182 -6.17 -12.27 -12.78
CA TYR A 182 -6.81 -12.05 -11.48
C TYR A 182 -8.30 -11.70 -11.61
N GLU A 183 -8.64 -10.86 -12.59
CA GLU A 183 -10.03 -10.49 -12.87
C GLU A 183 -10.77 -11.55 -13.67
N ALA A 184 -10.14 -12.12 -14.70
CA ALA A 184 -10.79 -13.06 -15.61
C ALA A 184 -11.08 -14.43 -14.96
N LEU A 185 -10.29 -14.82 -13.96
CA LEU A 185 -10.39 -16.12 -13.28
C LEU A 185 -11.03 -16.01 -11.89
N ARG A 186 -11.61 -14.85 -11.54
CA ARG A 186 -12.31 -14.68 -10.26
C ARG A 186 -13.61 -15.50 -10.29
N PRO A 187 -13.76 -16.56 -9.46
CA PRO A 187 -14.99 -17.35 -9.44
C PRO A 187 -16.17 -16.54 -8.87
N PRO A 188 -17.42 -16.88 -9.22
CA PRO A 188 -18.59 -16.26 -8.61
C PRO A 188 -18.68 -16.59 -7.11
N GLU A 189 -19.37 -15.75 -6.34
CA GLU A 189 -19.54 -15.94 -4.89
C GLU A 189 -20.25 -17.27 -4.54
N SER A 190 -21.10 -17.77 -5.44
CA SER A 190 -21.76 -19.08 -5.30
C SER A 190 -20.78 -20.26 -5.31
N GLU A 191 -19.64 -20.12 -5.96
CA GLU A 191 -18.58 -21.14 -6.01
C GLU A 191 -17.49 -20.88 -4.97
N ALA A 192 -17.24 -19.62 -4.61
CA ALA A 192 -16.27 -19.20 -3.61
C ALA A 192 -16.87 -18.14 -2.68
N CYS A 193 -17.35 -18.57 -1.52
CA CYS A 193 -17.95 -17.69 -0.51
C CYS A 193 -16.96 -16.61 -0.04
N ARG A 194 -17.41 -15.34 -0.02
CA ARG A 194 -16.58 -14.17 0.33
C ARG A 194 -16.48 -13.92 1.83
N GLN A 195 -17.46 -14.40 2.59
CA GLN A 195 -17.59 -14.15 4.01
C GLN A 195 -16.86 -15.18 4.87
N GLY A 196 -16.52 -16.34 4.31
CA GLY A 196 -15.80 -17.40 5.02
C GLY A 196 -16.03 -18.78 4.41
N ASP A 197 -15.62 -19.82 5.14
CA ASP A 197 -15.79 -21.20 4.70
C ASP A 197 -17.22 -21.69 4.98
N ALA A 198 -17.94 -22.09 3.93
CA ALA A 198 -19.31 -22.61 4.06
C ALA A 198 -19.38 -23.82 5.01
N ARG A 199 -18.33 -24.65 5.10
CA ARG A 199 -18.25 -25.80 6.02
C ARG A 199 -18.21 -25.36 7.48
N VAL A 200 -17.83 -24.12 7.76
CA VAL A 200 -17.82 -23.53 9.10
C VAL A 200 -19.13 -22.77 9.32
N LEU A 201 -19.48 -21.87 8.41
CA LEU A 201 -20.64 -20.98 8.55
C LEU A 201 -21.99 -21.71 8.54
N GLN A 202 -22.10 -22.82 7.81
CA GLN A 202 -23.32 -23.64 7.73
C GLN A 202 -23.33 -24.81 8.71
N SER A 203 -22.26 -24.99 9.49
CA SER A 203 -22.12 -26.14 10.39
C SER A 203 -22.85 -25.90 11.70
N SER A 204 -23.82 -26.75 12.00
CA SER A 204 -24.46 -26.81 13.32
C SER A 204 -23.51 -27.28 14.45
N ARG A 205 -22.30 -27.74 14.11
CA ARG A 205 -21.26 -28.13 15.09
C ARG A 205 -20.40 -26.96 15.53
N VAL A 206 -20.37 -25.87 14.77
CA VAL A 206 -19.60 -24.66 15.12
C VAL A 206 -20.56 -23.67 15.75
N VAL A 207 -20.46 -23.51 17.07
CA VAL A 207 -21.20 -22.47 17.79
C VAL A 207 -20.31 -21.24 17.86
N PHE A 208 -20.68 -20.20 17.14
CA PHE A 208 -20.04 -18.89 17.29
C PHE A 208 -20.53 -18.25 18.58
N ASP A 209 -19.71 -18.34 19.64
CA ASP A 209 -19.94 -17.74 20.95
C ASP A 209 -18.91 -16.63 21.20
N PRO A 210 -19.06 -15.45 20.56
CA PRO A 210 -18.17 -14.33 20.81
C PRO A 210 -18.36 -13.88 22.25
N LYS A 211 -17.36 -14.16 23.10
CA LYS A 211 -17.37 -13.67 24.48
C LYS A 211 -17.49 -12.14 24.43
N PRO A 212 -18.52 -11.54 25.05
CA PRO A 212 -18.66 -10.10 25.04
C PRO A 212 -17.42 -9.47 25.65
N VAL A 213 -16.76 -8.60 24.89
CA VAL A 213 -15.74 -7.71 25.43
C VAL A 213 -16.50 -6.68 26.24
N THR A 214 -16.65 -6.93 27.53
CA THR A 214 -17.21 -5.95 28.47
C THR A 214 -16.16 -4.84 28.61
N PRO A 215 -16.49 -3.57 28.31
CA PRO A 215 -15.55 -2.45 28.49
C PRO A 215 -15.02 -2.32 29.93
N GLU A 216 -15.71 -2.95 30.87
CA GLU A 216 -15.41 -2.97 32.31
C GLU A 216 -14.41 -4.03 32.75
N GLN A 217 -13.90 -4.90 31.85
CA GLN A 217 -12.76 -5.74 32.21
C GLN A 217 -11.56 -4.83 32.46
N ALA A 218 -11.33 -4.59 33.76
CA ALA A 218 -10.30 -3.75 34.34
C ALA A 218 -9.06 -3.72 33.44
N SER A 219 -8.66 -2.53 33.04
CA SER A 219 -7.35 -2.30 32.47
C SER A 219 -6.33 -3.03 33.34
N LEU A 220 -5.74 -4.09 32.79
CA LEU A 220 -4.57 -4.69 33.39
C LEU A 220 -3.43 -3.69 33.21
N SER A 221 -3.36 -2.72 34.12
CA SER A 221 -2.19 -1.88 34.26
C SER A 221 -1.08 -2.76 34.85
N VAL A 222 -0.15 -3.18 34.00
CA VAL A 222 1.14 -3.65 34.47
C VAL A 222 1.90 -2.40 34.93
N ASN A 223 2.09 -2.28 36.24
CA ASN A 223 2.98 -1.28 36.81
C ASN A 223 4.42 -1.56 36.32
N ILE A 224 4.85 -0.85 35.27
CA ILE A 224 6.21 -0.98 34.68
C ILE A 224 7.27 -0.27 35.57
N HIS A 225 6.87 0.27 36.73
CA HIS A 225 7.74 1.00 37.65
C HIS A 225 7.88 0.37 39.04
N ARG A 226 8.15 -0.94 39.12
CA ARG A 226 8.95 -1.47 40.25
C ARG A 226 10.36 -1.76 39.75
N ARG A 227 11.26 -0.77 39.88
CA ARG A 227 12.68 -1.11 40.03
C ARG A 227 12.78 -2.03 41.24
N ARG A 228 13.44 -3.17 41.09
CA ARG A 228 13.81 -4.02 42.24
C ARG A 228 14.53 -3.12 43.26
N PRO A 229 14.13 -3.13 44.54
CA PRO A 229 15.04 -2.71 45.59
C PRO A 229 16.23 -3.66 45.56
N ASP A 230 17.42 -3.08 45.65
CA ASP A 230 18.72 -3.78 45.68
C ASP A 230 18.77 -4.84 46.79
#